data_AF-A0A5N5KLV3-F1
#
_entry.id   AF-A0A5N5KLV3-F1
#
_cell.length_a   1.000
_cell.length_b   1.000
_cell.length_c   1.000
_cell.angle_alpha   90.00
_cell.angle_beta   90.00
_cell.angle_gamma   90.00
#
_symmetry.space_group_name_H-M   'P 1'
#
loop_
_entity.id
_entity.type
_entity.pdbx_description
1 polymer ?
#
loop_
_entity_poly.entity_id
_entity_poly.type
_entity_poly.pdbx_seq_one_letter_code
_entity_poly.pdbx_strand_id
1 'polypeptide(L)'
;MHPTISSASTLLLLFLPLVLTATPQTCTITTGQSGVCISTSSCTSGGGVPEAGHCTGSAANIQCCTYGPCNVATFCPGGEEVQCCVPGTATVGGRPCGAFVVNQATLELVKGFEGWFPDIYDDPDGHATVGWGHLCDDRSCSDVPYPIPLSEADGQRLLLDDLAIAERCISDMIVPSVTLNPNQYGALVSWAFNVGCGAARSSTLVSRLNAGQDPNTVAREELPRWNRGDNGVLPGLTRRRAAEVVLFTTPAAGVALPMPC
;
A
#
# COMPACT_ATOMS: atom_id res chain seq x y z
N MET A 1 15.04 -54.75 53.86
CA MET A 1 13.78 -54.02 53.62
C MET A 1 14.13 -52.74 52.89
N HIS A 2 13.94 -52.71 51.57
CA HIS A 2 14.14 -51.53 50.72
C HIS A 2 12.76 -51.08 50.23
N PRO A 3 12.37 -49.81 50.37
CA PRO A 3 11.12 -49.34 49.79
C PRO A 3 11.34 -48.89 48.34
N THR A 4 10.52 -49.44 47.46
CA THR A 4 10.30 -49.00 46.08
C THR A 4 9.49 -47.70 46.08
N ILE A 5 9.94 -46.66 45.37
CA ILE A 5 9.11 -45.48 45.07
C ILE A 5 8.80 -45.47 43.58
N SER A 6 7.52 -45.65 43.29
CA SER A 6 6.88 -45.60 41.97
C SER A 6 6.81 -44.14 41.48
N SER A 7 7.33 -43.86 40.28
CA SER A 7 7.23 -42.54 39.65
C SER A 7 5.98 -42.50 38.77
N ALA A 8 4.98 -41.72 39.19
CA ALA A 8 3.77 -41.46 38.42
C ALA A 8 4.02 -40.34 37.40
N SER A 9 4.01 -40.67 36.11
CA SER A 9 4.01 -39.69 35.03
C SER A 9 2.73 -38.86 35.07
N THR A 10 2.85 -37.57 35.39
CA THR A 10 1.75 -36.61 35.31
C THR A 10 1.73 -36.05 33.88
N LEU A 11 0.76 -36.49 33.08
CA LEU A 11 0.52 -35.99 31.72
C LEU A 11 -0.20 -34.63 31.81
N LEU A 12 0.54 -33.54 31.56
CA LEU A 12 0.00 -32.18 31.56
C LEU A 12 -0.72 -31.91 30.23
N LEU A 13 -2.05 -32.00 30.22
CA LEU A 13 -2.89 -31.61 29.08
C LEU A 13 -2.96 -30.08 28.99
N LEU A 14 -2.21 -29.50 28.06
CA LEU A 14 -2.29 -28.09 27.67
C LEU A 14 -3.59 -27.86 26.90
N PHE A 15 -4.57 -27.20 27.52
CA PHE A 15 -5.73 -26.64 26.84
C PHE A 15 -5.30 -25.38 26.08
N LEU A 16 -5.27 -25.46 24.74
CA LEU A 16 -5.12 -24.30 23.88
C LEU A 16 -6.47 -23.56 23.83
N PRO A 17 -6.56 -22.27 24.20
CA PRO A 17 -7.80 -21.53 24.07
C PRO A 17 -8.11 -21.32 22.59
N LEU A 18 -9.26 -21.82 22.15
CA LEU A 18 -9.82 -21.53 20.83
C LEU A 18 -10.27 -20.07 20.82
N VAL A 19 -9.49 -19.19 20.18
CA VAL A 19 -9.87 -17.79 19.99
C VAL A 19 -10.90 -17.74 18.86
N LEU A 20 -12.19 -17.62 19.21
CA LEU A 20 -13.21 -17.27 18.22
C LEU A 20 -12.97 -15.80 17.81
N THR A 21 -12.50 -15.58 16.59
CA THR A 21 -12.50 -14.26 15.97
C THR A 21 -13.95 -13.88 15.69
N ALA A 22 -14.54 -13.02 16.53
CA ALA A 22 -15.85 -12.44 16.27
C ALA A 22 -15.76 -11.61 14.97
N THR A 23 -16.61 -11.94 14.00
CA THR A 23 -16.78 -11.12 12.80
C THR A 23 -17.26 -9.73 13.22
N PRO A 24 -16.69 -8.65 12.68
CA PRO A 24 -17.11 -7.30 13.04
C PRO A 24 -18.59 -7.11 12.66
N GLN A 25 -19.43 -6.80 13.65
CA GLN A 25 -20.85 -6.51 13.41
C GLN A 25 -20.97 -5.20 12.64
N THR A 26 -21.61 -5.24 11.48
CA THR A 26 -21.94 -4.06 10.68
C THR A 26 -23.22 -3.39 11.21
N CYS A 27 -23.35 -2.09 10.98
CA CYS A 27 -24.51 -1.29 11.37
C CYS A 27 -24.87 -0.28 10.28
N THR A 28 -26.10 0.24 10.33
CA THR A 28 -26.58 1.30 9.45
C THR A 28 -27.29 2.35 10.31
N ILE A 29 -26.84 3.60 10.23
CA ILE A 29 -27.43 4.70 11.01
C ILE A 29 -28.70 5.24 10.35
N THR A 30 -29.42 6.13 11.04
CA THR A 30 -30.73 6.67 10.59
C THR A 30 -30.68 7.35 9.22
N THR A 31 -29.53 7.95 8.87
CA THR A 31 -29.33 8.60 7.56
C THR A 31 -29.11 7.62 6.41
N GLY A 32 -29.07 6.30 6.70
CA GLY A 32 -28.80 5.24 5.73
C GLY A 32 -27.32 4.95 5.50
N GLN A 33 -26.42 5.62 6.23
CA GLN A 33 -24.97 5.41 6.13
C GLN A 33 -24.54 4.14 6.87
N SER A 34 -23.70 3.34 6.21
CA SER A 34 -23.14 2.10 6.78
C SER A 34 -21.94 2.38 7.69
N GLY A 35 -21.75 1.51 8.68
CA GLY A 35 -20.65 1.59 9.65
C GLY A 35 -20.34 0.23 10.29
N VAL A 36 -19.44 0.27 11.27
CA VAL A 36 -19.02 -0.90 12.06
C VAL A 36 -19.20 -0.66 13.54
N CYS A 37 -19.62 -1.69 14.26
CA CYS A 37 -19.79 -1.66 15.71
C CYS A 37 -18.45 -1.86 16.42
N ILE A 38 -17.85 -0.75 16.84
CA ILE A 38 -16.56 -0.72 17.55
C ILE A 38 -16.64 0.21 18.77
N SER A 39 -15.58 0.19 19.60
CA SER A 39 -15.54 1.08 20.77
C SER A 39 -15.56 2.55 20.36
N THR A 40 -16.23 3.38 21.16
CA THR A 40 -16.27 4.84 20.95
C THR A 40 -14.88 5.44 20.87
N SER A 41 -13.95 4.98 21.72
CA SER A 41 -12.54 5.36 21.69
C SER A 41 -11.84 4.96 20.40
N SER A 42 -12.07 3.74 19.91
CA SER A 42 -11.47 3.29 18.64
C SER A 42 -12.03 4.08 17.46
N CYS A 43 -13.32 4.40 17.50
CA CYS A 43 -13.98 5.19 16.47
C CYS A 43 -13.41 6.61 16.40
N THR A 44 -13.34 7.31 17.52
CA THR A 44 -12.84 8.69 17.56
C THR A 44 -11.35 8.77 17.26
N SER A 45 -10.53 7.86 17.79
CA SER A 45 -9.10 7.77 17.47
C SER A 45 -8.85 7.43 15.99
N GLY A 46 -9.78 6.74 15.33
CA GLY A 46 -9.76 6.44 13.90
C GLY A 46 -10.34 7.53 13.00
N GLY A 47 -10.76 8.68 13.56
CA GLY A 47 -11.37 9.77 12.79
C GLY A 47 -12.83 9.53 12.38
N GLY A 48 -13.49 8.53 12.94
CA GLY A 48 -14.91 8.25 12.74
C GLY A 48 -15.82 9.00 13.70
N VAL A 49 -17.10 9.02 13.37
CA VAL A 49 -18.19 9.58 14.19
C VAL A 49 -18.99 8.43 14.80
N PRO A 50 -18.97 8.27 16.13
CA PRO A 50 -19.71 7.21 16.78
C PRO A 50 -21.19 7.62 16.98
N GLU A 51 -22.12 6.76 16.56
CA GLU A 51 -23.56 6.96 16.73
C GLU A 51 -24.17 5.83 17.57
N ALA A 52 -24.82 6.22 18.67
CA ALA A 52 -25.43 5.27 19.60
C ALA A 52 -26.71 4.63 19.04
N GLY A 53 -27.02 3.41 19.50
CA GLY A 53 -28.32 2.77 19.25
C GLY A 53 -28.43 1.91 17.99
N HIS A 54 -27.37 1.85 17.17
CA HIS A 54 -27.39 1.11 15.89
C HIS A 54 -26.63 -0.23 15.92
N CYS A 55 -26.15 -0.63 17.10
CA CYS A 55 -25.42 -1.88 17.32
C CYS A 55 -26.21 -2.82 18.22
N THR A 56 -26.62 -3.97 17.69
CA THR A 56 -27.43 -4.96 18.43
C THR A 56 -26.59 -5.67 19.49
N GLY A 57 -27.14 -5.86 20.70
CA GLY A 57 -26.54 -6.66 21.77
C GLY A 57 -25.15 -6.21 22.26
N SER A 58 -24.75 -4.99 21.92
CA SER A 58 -23.39 -4.48 22.16
C SER A 58 -23.31 -3.70 23.48
N ALA A 59 -22.12 -3.67 24.10
CA ALA A 59 -21.88 -2.90 25.32
C ALA A 59 -22.07 -1.39 25.09
N ALA A 60 -22.36 -0.62 26.15
CA ALA A 60 -22.66 0.81 26.05
C ALA A 60 -21.54 1.66 25.41
N ASN A 61 -20.30 1.18 25.47
CA ASN A 61 -19.13 1.80 24.84
C ASN A 61 -18.92 1.37 23.39
N ILE A 62 -19.76 0.49 22.83
CA ILE A 62 -19.75 0.10 21.43
C ILE A 62 -20.85 0.88 20.71
N GLN A 63 -20.46 1.64 19.70
CA GLN A 63 -21.38 2.46 18.91
C GLN A 63 -21.14 2.20 17.42
N CYS A 64 -22.12 2.58 16.61
CA CYS A 64 -21.95 2.46 15.16
C CYS A 64 -20.99 3.55 14.71
N CYS A 65 -19.78 3.14 14.36
CA CYS A 65 -18.78 4.06 13.87
C CYS A 65 -18.99 4.27 12.37
N THR A 66 -19.32 5.51 12.02
CA THR A 66 -19.45 5.94 10.63
C THR A 66 -18.27 6.82 10.27
N TYR A 67 -17.85 6.76 9.01
CA TYR A 67 -16.79 7.61 8.47
C TYR A 67 -17.38 8.52 7.41
N GLY A 68 -16.92 9.77 7.34
CA GLY A 68 -17.39 10.74 6.35
C GLY A 68 -17.28 10.24 4.90
N PRO A 69 -17.91 10.94 3.94
CA PRO A 69 -17.86 10.55 2.53
C PRO A 69 -16.41 10.38 2.06
N CYS A 70 -16.06 9.19 1.59
CA CYS A 70 -14.70 8.84 1.20
C CYS A 70 -14.31 9.54 -0.12
N ASN A 71 -13.23 10.32 -0.12
CA ASN A 71 -12.50 10.73 -1.31
C ASN A 71 -11.22 9.88 -1.44
N VAL A 72 -11.36 8.71 -2.07
CA VAL A 72 -10.31 7.82 -2.60
C VAL A 72 -8.91 7.78 -1.91
N ALA A 73 -8.63 6.59 -1.35
CA ALA A 73 -7.43 5.78 -1.60
C ALA A 73 -6.41 5.47 -0.48
N THR A 74 -6.65 5.75 0.82
CA THR A 74 -5.74 5.21 1.87
C THR A 74 -6.33 4.83 3.24
N PHE A 75 -7.62 5.00 3.51
CA PHE A 75 -8.10 4.83 4.90
C PHE A 75 -9.42 4.06 5.02
N CYS A 76 -9.43 2.78 4.63
CA CYS A 76 -10.47 1.86 5.08
C CYS A 76 -9.84 0.59 5.66
N PRO A 77 -9.84 0.41 7.00
CA PRO A 77 -9.54 -0.90 7.59
C PRO A 77 -10.79 -1.78 7.43
N GLY A 78 -10.89 -2.51 6.33
CA GLY A 78 -12.02 -3.41 6.06
C GLY A 78 -11.91 -4.14 4.73
N GLY A 79 -12.37 -5.39 4.68
CA GLY A 79 -12.34 -6.25 3.49
C GLY A 79 -13.27 -5.80 2.35
N GLU A 80 -13.16 -6.49 1.22
CA GLU A 80 -13.61 -6.11 -0.14
C GLU A 80 -15.10 -5.77 -0.36
N GLU A 81 -15.93 -5.70 0.69
CA GLU A 81 -17.38 -5.42 0.59
C GLU A 81 -17.77 -3.97 0.95
N VAL A 82 -16.83 -3.10 1.33
CA VAL A 82 -17.15 -1.70 1.68
C VAL A 82 -16.85 -0.77 0.49
N GLN A 83 -17.89 -0.52 -0.31
CA GLN A 83 -17.83 0.33 -1.50
C GLN A 83 -18.06 1.80 -1.11
N CYS A 84 -16.99 2.60 -1.06
CA CYS A 84 -17.11 4.05 -0.85
C CYS A 84 -16.38 4.82 -1.97
N CYS A 85 -17.15 5.46 -2.87
CA CYS A 85 -16.66 6.47 -3.82
C CYS A 85 -17.80 7.39 -4.26
N VAL A 86 -17.63 8.73 -4.19
CA VAL A 86 -18.06 9.67 -5.26
C VAL A 86 -17.26 10.99 -5.23
N PRO A 87 -17.16 11.70 -6.39
CA PRO A 87 -16.10 12.65 -6.72
C PRO A 87 -16.39 14.07 -6.26
N GLY A 88 -15.35 14.77 -5.80
CA GLY A 88 -15.43 16.19 -5.51
C GLY A 88 -14.17 16.73 -4.82
N THR A 89 -13.29 17.35 -5.61
CA THR A 89 -12.52 18.57 -5.28
C THR A 89 -11.98 18.75 -3.85
N ALA A 90 -11.48 17.70 -3.21
CA ALA A 90 -10.85 17.80 -1.89
C ALA A 90 -9.42 17.30 -1.95
N THR A 91 -8.49 18.25 -1.89
CA THR A 91 -7.05 18.02 -1.75
C THR A 91 -6.75 17.45 -0.37
N VAL A 92 -6.20 16.23 -0.30
CA VAL A 92 -5.41 15.79 0.86
C VAL A 92 -3.95 16.11 0.53
N GLY A 93 -3.28 16.91 1.36
CA GLY A 93 -1.88 17.31 1.13
C GLY A 93 -1.64 18.24 -0.07
N GLY A 94 -2.66 18.94 -0.56
CA GLY A 94 -2.52 19.86 -1.71
C GLY A 94 -2.49 19.19 -3.10
N ARG A 95 -2.85 17.90 -3.22
CA ARG A 95 -2.92 17.21 -4.53
C ARG A 95 -4.34 17.33 -5.13
N PRO A 96 -4.52 17.89 -6.34
CA PRO A 96 -5.83 18.05 -7.00
C PRO A 96 -6.44 16.70 -7.43
N CYS A 97 -7.72 16.70 -7.81
CA CYS A 97 -8.47 15.54 -8.31
C CYS A 97 -7.59 14.66 -9.21
N GLY A 98 -7.48 13.36 -8.91
CA GLY A 98 -6.63 12.45 -9.68
C GLY A 98 -5.20 12.27 -9.16
N ALA A 99 -4.94 12.37 -7.86
CA ALA A 99 -3.75 11.71 -7.32
C ALA A 99 -4.04 10.21 -7.24
N PHE A 100 -3.53 9.41 -8.18
CA PHE A 100 -3.52 7.98 -7.97
C PHE A 100 -2.64 7.68 -6.79
N VAL A 101 -3.18 6.96 -5.82
CA VAL A 101 -2.39 6.17 -4.90
C VAL A 101 -2.29 4.80 -5.55
N VAL A 102 -1.08 4.26 -5.70
CA VAL A 102 -0.90 2.89 -6.15
C VAL A 102 -1.72 1.90 -5.30
N ASN A 103 -2.21 0.81 -5.90
CA ASN A 103 -2.98 -0.18 -5.16
C ASN A 103 -2.10 -0.98 -4.18
N GLN A 104 -2.74 -1.74 -3.28
CA GLN A 104 -2.01 -2.53 -2.28
C GLN A 104 -1.00 -3.51 -2.91
N ALA A 105 -1.35 -4.16 -4.02
CA ALA A 105 -0.45 -5.09 -4.69
C ALA A 105 0.86 -4.42 -5.16
N THR A 106 0.77 -3.17 -5.60
CA THR A 106 1.94 -2.36 -5.98
C THR A 106 2.77 -1.96 -4.77
N LEU A 107 2.10 -1.55 -3.69
CA LEU A 107 2.77 -1.18 -2.45
C LEU A 107 3.57 -2.36 -1.88
N GLU A 108 2.96 -3.54 -1.82
CA GLU A 108 3.65 -4.77 -1.40
C GLU A 108 4.80 -5.15 -2.32
N LEU A 109 4.62 -4.96 -3.64
CA LEU A 109 5.69 -5.18 -4.62
C LEU A 109 6.90 -4.29 -4.32
N VAL A 110 6.68 -2.97 -4.14
CA VAL A 110 7.75 -2.01 -3.85
C VAL A 110 8.42 -2.35 -2.52
N LYS A 111 7.65 -2.52 -1.44
CA LYS A 111 8.18 -2.89 -0.12
C LYS A 111 9.08 -4.13 -0.17
N GLY A 112 8.69 -5.13 -0.97
CA GLY A 112 9.45 -6.37 -1.17
C GLY A 112 10.81 -6.19 -1.84
N PHE A 113 11.06 -5.07 -2.52
CA PHE A 113 12.34 -4.77 -3.18
C PHE A 113 13.18 -3.68 -2.50
N GLU A 114 12.57 -2.71 -1.80
CA GLU A 114 13.31 -1.61 -1.17
C GLU A 114 13.94 -2.00 0.19
N GLY A 115 13.35 -2.95 0.92
CA GLY A 115 13.81 -3.33 2.26
C GLY A 115 13.36 -2.35 3.36
N TRP A 116 13.19 -2.82 4.59
CA TRP A 116 12.63 -2.05 5.70
C TRP A 116 13.67 -1.75 6.78
N PHE A 117 13.89 -0.47 7.06
CA PHE A 117 14.77 0.02 8.12
C PHE A 117 14.06 1.08 8.96
N PRO A 118 13.58 0.78 10.18
CA PRO A 118 12.85 1.75 10.98
C PRO A 118 13.73 2.89 11.51
N ASP A 119 15.03 2.65 11.67
CA ASP A 119 16.03 3.63 12.08
C ASP A 119 16.74 4.26 10.88
N ILE A 120 17.30 5.46 11.08
CA ILE A 120 18.18 6.10 10.08
C ILE A 120 19.43 5.23 9.89
N TYR A 121 19.78 4.97 8.63
CA TYR A 121 20.99 4.26 8.24
C TYR A 121 21.71 5.00 7.11
N ASP A 122 23.00 4.72 6.91
CA ASP A 122 23.73 5.21 5.73
C ASP A 122 23.52 4.20 4.57
N ASP A 123 23.07 4.69 3.42
CA ASP A 123 23.01 3.91 2.18
C ASP A 123 24.43 3.55 1.68
N PRO A 124 24.58 2.72 0.62
CA PRO A 124 25.91 2.37 0.09
C PRO A 124 26.77 3.57 -0.36
N ASP A 125 26.14 4.71 -0.65
CA ASP A 125 26.80 5.96 -1.06
C ASP A 125 27.06 6.91 0.13
N GLY A 126 26.63 6.54 1.33
CA GLY A 126 26.85 7.26 2.59
C GLY A 126 25.80 8.31 2.94
N HIS A 127 24.62 8.26 2.31
CA HIS A 127 23.52 9.19 2.60
C HIS A 127 22.56 8.65 3.67
N ALA A 128 22.07 9.55 4.53
CA ALA A 128 21.09 9.22 5.55
C ALA A 128 19.76 8.81 4.91
N THR A 129 19.29 7.62 5.26
CA THR A 129 18.12 6.97 4.67
C THR A 129 17.27 6.33 5.76
N VAL A 130 15.95 6.26 5.59
CA VAL A 130 15.04 5.61 6.55
C VAL A 130 13.85 4.93 5.84
N GLY A 131 13.17 4.02 6.54
CA GLY A 131 11.96 3.35 6.05
C GLY A 131 12.25 2.42 4.86
N TRP A 132 11.48 2.59 3.79
CA TRP A 132 11.65 1.90 2.50
C TRP A 132 12.46 2.74 1.51
N GLY A 133 13.66 3.17 1.94
CA GLY A 133 14.60 3.88 1.06
C GLY A 133 14.33 5.38 0.90
N HIS A 134 13.65 6.01 1.86
CA HIS A 134 13.48 7.46 1.87
C HIS A 134 14.83 8.14 2.12
N LEU A 135 15.32 8.89 1.14
CA LEU A 135 16.55 9.66 1.23
C LEU A 135 16.28 10.96 2.00
N CYS A 136 16.84 11.08 3.20
CA CYS A 136 16.66 12.24 4.05
C CYS A 136 17.35 13.49 3.46
N ASP A 137 16.74 14.66 3.64
CA ASP A 137 17.34 15.96 3.24
C ASP A 137 18.62 16.27 4.04
N ASP A 138 18.74 15.74 5.27
CA ASP A 138 19.92 15.88 6.12
C ASP A 138 20.15 14.64 7.02
N ARG A 139 21.30 14.60 7.73
CA ARG A 139 21.66 13.48 8.61
C ARG A 139 20.72 13.26 9.80
N SER A 140 19.92 14.25 10.17
CA SER A 140 18.91 14.13 11.23
C SER A 140 17.55 13.68 10.71
N CYS A 141 17.37 13.60 9.39
CA CYS A 141 16.12 13.26 8.73
C CYS A 141 14.96 14.17 9.18
N SER A 142 15.24 15.48 9.23
CA SER A 142 14.30 16.48 9.77
C SER A 142 13.07 16.73 8.89
N ASP A 143 13.15 16.30 7.64
CA ASP A 143 12.10 16.29 6.62
C ASP A 143 11.04 15.21 6.85
N VAL A 144 11.36 14.14 7.59
CA VAL A 144 10.40 13.08 7.91
C VAL A 144 9.44 13.55 9.03
N PRO A 145 8.12 13.65 8.76
CA PRO A 145 7.15 14.20 9.71
C PRO A 145 6.70 13.19 10.79
N TYR A 146 7.38 12.06 10.90
CA TYR A 146 7.04 10.93 11.76
C TYR A 146 8.12 10.66 12.80
N PRO A 147 7.78 10.12 13.97
CA PRO A 147 8.77 9.71 14.95
C PRO A 147 9.70 8.63 14.39
N ILE A 148 11.00 8.78 14.62
CA ILE A 148 12.02 7.77 14.33
C ILE A 148 12.44 7.14 15.67
N PRO A 149 12.47 5.80 15.81
CA PRO A 149 12.29 4.79 14.76
C PRO A 149 10.87 4.72 14.21
N LEU A 150 10.73 4.60 12.89
CA LEU A 150 9.44 4.58 12.21
C LEU A 150 8.61 3.36 12.64
N SER A 151 7.32 3.59 12.88
CA SER A 151 6.35 2.49 12.83
C SER A 151 6.15 2.05 11.38
N GLU A 152 5.79 0.78 11.15
CA GLU A 152 5.54 0.28 9.79
C GLU A 152 4.41 1.07 9.10
N ALA A 153 3.41 1.51 9.87
CA ALA A 153 2.32 2.34 9.38
C ALA A 153 2.80 3.73 8.95
N ASP A 154 3.71 4.36 9.71
CA ASP A 154 4.28 5.66 9.36
C ASP A 154 5.23 5.56 8.17
N GLY A 155 6.08 4.54 8.15
CA GLY A 155 6.92 4.25 7.00
C GLY A 155 6.12 4.00 5.74
N GLN A 156 4.90 3.45 5.86
CA GLN A 156 4.07 3.19 4.69
C GLN A 156 3.51 4.49 4.14
N ARG A 157 3.13 5.41 5.02
CA ARG A 157 2.70 6.76 4.62
C ARG A 157 3.85 7.49 3.94
N LEU A 158 5.05 7.44 4.52
CA LEU A 158 6.26 8.02 3.94
C LEU A 158 6.55 7.44 2.54
N LEU A 159 6.48 6.12 2.38
CA LEU A 159 6.68 5.47 1.08
C LEU A 159 5.63 5.90 0.04
N LEU A 160 4.38 6.07 0.44
CA LEU A 160 3.33 6.55 -0.46
C LEU A 160 3.58 8.01 -0.90
N ASP A 161 4.12 8.85 0.00
CA ASP A 161 4.53 10.21 -0.34
C ASP A 161 5.72 10.20 -1.32
N ASP A 162 6.70 9.32 -1.13
CA ASP A 162 7.84 9.17 -2.05
C ASP A 162 7.40 8.67 -3.43
N LEU A 163 6.48 7.70 -3.46
CA LEU A 163 5.91 7.16 -4.69
C LEU A 163 5.14 8.21 -5.50
N ALA A 164 4.67 9.29 -4.87
CA ALA A 164 3.95 10.37 -5.54
C ALA A 164 4.70 10.98 -6.73
N ILE A 165 6.03 11.00 -6.66
CA ILE A 165 6.89 11.48 -7.75
C ILE A 165 6.78 10.52 -8.95
N ALA A 166 6.96 9.22 -8.72
CA ALA A 166 6.86 8.19 -9.76
C ALA A 166 5.44 8.08 -10.34
N GLU A 167 4.41 8.18 -9.49
CA GLU A 167 3.00 8.23 -9.88
C GLU A 167 2.75 9.36 -10.87
N ARG A 168 3.16 10.59 -10.52
CA ARG A 168 3.01 11.77 -11.39
C ARG A 168 3.78 11.60 -12.69
N CYS A 169 5.02 11.11 -12.59
CA CYS A 169 5.86 10.87 -13.76
C CYS A 169 5.20 9.93 -14.78
N ILE A 170 4.67 8.78 -14.34
CA ILE A 170 3.99 7.84 -15.24
C ILE A 170 2.71 8.46 -15.80
N SER A 171 1.89 9.10 -14.97
CA SER A 171 0.66 9.75 -15.41
C SER A 171 0.90 10.84 -16.46
N ASP A 172 1.98 11.61 -16.34
CA ASP A 172 2.36 12.65 -17.30
C ASP A 172 2.99 12.10 -18.59
N MET A 173 3.56 10.89 -18.55
CA MET A 173 4.27 10.28 -19.68
C MET A 173 3.35 9.48 -20.60
N ILE A 174 2.28 8.92 -20.08
CA ILE A 174 1.36 8.05 -20.83
C ILE A 174 0.23 8.88 -21.42
N VAL A 175 0.04 8.82 -22.74
CA VAL A 175 -0.96 9.65 -23.44
C VAL A 175 -2.40 9.21 -23.13
N PRO A 176 -3.40 10.11 -23.16
CA PRO A 176 -4.76 9.80 -22.73
C PRO A 176 -5.48 8.69 -23.50
N SER A 177 -5.00 8.33 -24.70
CA SER A 177 -5.55 7.22 -25.49
C SER A 177 -5.12 5.83 -25.00
N VAL A 178 -4.17 5.74 -24.08
CA VAL A 178 -3.70 4.49 -23.50
C VAL A 178 -4.49 4.18 -22.23
N THR A 179 -5.19 3.05 -22.23
CA THR A 179 -5.94 2.59 -21.06
C THR A 179 -5.15 1.54 -20.29
N LEU A 180 -4.88 1.78 -19.01
CA LEU A 180 -4.23 0.83 -18.11
C LEU A 180 -5.09 0.56 -16.87
N ASN A 181 -5.14 -0.69 -16.42
CA ASN A 181 -5.74 -1.05 -15.14
C ASN A 181 -4.80 -0.71 -13.96
N PRO A 182 -5.28 -0.79 -12.70
CA PRO A 182 -4.47 -0.45 -11.52
C PRO A 182 -3.16 -1.23 -11.37
N ASN A 183 -3.14 -2.52 -11.70
CA ASN A 183 -1.92 -3.33 -11.63
C ASN A 183 -0.91 -2.93 -12.71
N GLN A 184 -1.38 -2.67 -13.92
CA GLN A 184 -0.55 -2.20 -15.03
C GLN A 184 0.10 -0.85 -14.69
N TYR A 185 -0.71 0.10 -14.22
CA TYR A 185 -0.21 1.40 -13.76
C TYR A 185 0.81 1.25 -12.63
N GLY A 186 0.45 0.48 -11.59
CA GLY A 186 1.29 0.28 -10.42
C GLY A 186 2.64 -0.38 -10.71
N ALA A 187 2.67 -1.36 -11.60
CA ALA A 187 3.93 -1.95 -12.07
C ALA A 187 4.84 -0.93 -12.77
N LEU A 188 4.29 0.00 -13.55
CA LEU A 188 5.06 1.10 -14.14
C LEU A 188 5.55 2.10 -13.09
N VAL A 189 4.75 2.38 -12.06
CA VAL A 189 5.16 3.24 -10.94
C VAL A 189 6.31 2.61 -10.15
N SER A 190 6.22 1.31 -9.82
CA SER A 190 7.30 0.57 -9.14
C SER A 190 8.60 0.56 -9.96
N TRP A 191 8.48 0.40 -11.28
CA TRP A 191 9.61 0.46 -12.20
C TRP A 191 10.20 1.87 -12.25
N ALA A 192 9.39 2.91 -12.42
CA ALA A 192 9.83 4.30 -12.49
C ALA A 192 10.43 4.82 -11.17
N PHE A 193 9.92 4.35 -10.03
CA PHE A 193 10.52 4.61 -8.72
C PHE A 193 11.98 4.11 -8.66
N ASN A 194 12.24 2.95 -9.25
CA ASN A 194 13.58 2.36 -9.27
C ASN A 194 14.54 2.97 -10.31
N VAL A 195 14.06 3.25 -11.53
CA VAL A 195 14.95 3.73 -12.61
C VAL A 195 14.98 5.26 -12.71
N GLY A 196 14.08 5.95 -12.02
CA GLY A 196 13.90 7.39 -12.09
C GLY A 196 13.11 7.86 -13.32
N CYS A 197 12.46 9.01 -13.17
CA CYS A 197 11.57 9.56 -14.19
C CYS A 197 12.26 9.88 -15.54
N GLY A 198 13.52 10.30 -15.53
CA GLY A 198 14.25 10.63 -16.75
C GLY A 198 14.49 9.40 -17.64
N ALA A 199 14.90 8.29 -17.02
CA ALA A 199 15.09 7.02 -17.71
C ALA A 199 13.74 6.44 -18.19
N ALA A 200 12.71 6.51 -17.34
CA ALA A 200 11.37 6.08 -17.73
C ALA A 200 10.83 6.85 -18.94
N ARG A 201 10.95 8.19 -18.94
CA ARG A 201 10.46 9.07 -20.01
C ARG A 201 11.07 8.78 -21.38
N SER A 202 12.36 8.48 -21.40
CA SER A 202 13.12 8.22 -22.63
C SER A 202 13.07 6.76 -23.10
N SER A 203 12.34 5.90 -22.38
CA SER A 203 12.30 4.47 -22.63
C SER A 203 11.56 4.08 -23.91
N THR A 204 12.01 2.98 -24.53
CA THR A 204 11.23 2.29 -25.56
C THR A 204 9.89 1.79 -25.02
N LEU A 205 9.82 1.43 -23.74
CA LEU A 205 8.58 1.01 -23.07
C LEU A 205 7.49 2.09 -23.20
N VAL A 206 7.75 3.30 -22.69
CA VAL A 206 6.79 4.42 -22.74
C VAL A 206 6.46 4.78 -24.19
N SER A 207 7.47 4.81 -25.07
CA SER A 207 7.25 5.10 -26.50
C SER A 207 6.32 4.09 -27.17
N ARG A 208 6.45 2.79 -26.85
CA ARG A 208 5.60 1.74 -27.44
C ARG A 208 4.18 1.77 -26.88
N LEU A 209 4.00 2.02 -25.58
CA LEU A 209 2.68 2.22 -24.99
C LEU A 209 1.96 3.39 -25.65
N ASN A 210 2.64 4.54 -25.78
CA ASN A 210 2.06 5.73 -26.42
C ASN A 210 1.80 5.57 -27.92
N ALA A 211 2.47 4.62 -28.59
CA ALA A 211 2.17 4.24 -29.96
C ALA A 211 0.92 3.34 -30.08
N GLY A 212 0.23 3.05 -28.97
CA GLY A 212 -0.99 2.24 -28.94
C GLY A 212 -0.74 0.73 -29.11
N GLN A 213 0.49 0.26 -28.86
CA GLN A 213 0.76 -1.18 -28.86
C GLN A 213 0.13 -1.86 -27.64
N ASP A 214 -0.13 -3.16 -27.75
CA ASP A 214 -0.72 -3.97 -26.66
C ASP A 214 0.11 -3.85 -25.36
N PRO A 215 -0.45 -3.32 -24.26
CA PRO A 215 0.30 -3.04 -23.05
C PRO A 215 0.98 -4.28 -22.45
N ASN A 216 0.30 -5.42 -22.45
CA ASN A 216 0.83 -6.66 -21.87
C ASN A 216 2.00 -7.22 -22.68
N THR A 217 2.00 -7.05 -23.99
CA THR A 217 3.12 -7.41 -24.86
C THR A 217 4.29 -6.46 -24.65
N VAL A 218 4.05 -5.14 -24.60
CA VAL A 218 5.09 -4.14 -24.35
C VAL A 218 5.78 -4.38 -22.99
N ALA A 219 5.00 -4.60 -21.93
CA ALA A 219 5.55 -4.84 -20.59
C ALA A 219 6.44 -6.09 -20.54
N ARG A 220 5.99 -7.21 -21.13
CA ARG A 220 6.74 -8.47 -21.17
C ARG A 220 8.06 -8.37 -21.93
N GLU A 221 8.13 -7.54 -22.96
CA GLU A 221 9.32 -7.39 -23.80
C GLU A 221 10.28 -6.33 -23.28
N GLU A 222 9.76 -5.22 -22.75
CA GLU A 222 10.59 -4.06 -22.40
C GLU A 222 11.06 -4.06 -20.95
N LEU A 223 10.22 -4.44 -19.97
CA LEU A 223 10.64 -4.43 -18.55
C LEU A 223 11.88 -5.30 -18.28
N PRO A 224 12.01 -6.53 -18.82
CA PRO A 224 13.18 -7.37 -18.56
C PRO A 224 14.52 -6.77 -19.03
N ARG A 225 14.50 -5.77 -19.92
CA ARG A 225 15.70 -5.10 -20.43
C ARG A 225 16.31 -4.13 -19.40
N TRP A 226 15.55 -3.73 -18.39
CA TRP A 226 15.94 -2.81 -17.32
C TRP A 226 16.52 -3.55 -16.12
N ASN A 227 17.51 -4.42 -16.38
CA ASN A 227 18.12 -5.31 -15.40
C ASN A 227 19.64 -5.15 -15.26
N ARG A 228 20.20 -4.03 -15.70
CA ARG A 228 21.65 -3.78 -15.74
C ARG A 228 22.04 -2.58 -14.88
N GLY A 229 23.18 -2.67 -14.22
CA GLY A 229 23.91 -1.54 -13.65
C GLY A 229 25.28 -1.42 -14.33
N ASP A 230 26.20 -0.66 -13.72
CA ASP A 230 27.52 -0.37 -14.29
C ASP A 230 28.33 -1.62 -14.64
N ASN A 231 28.16 -2.70 -13.87
CA ASN A 231 28.90 -3.95 -14.02
C ASN A 231 28.11 -5.05 -14.76
N GLY A 232 27.08 -4.69 -15.52
CA GLY A 232 26.28 -5.63 -16.31
C GLY A 232 24.98 -6.06 -15.63
N VAL A 233 24.50 -7.28 -15.92
CA VAL A 233 23.20 -7.78 -15.45
C VAL A 233 23.22 -7.98 -13.94
N LEU A 234 22.25 -7.38 -13.25
CA LEU A 234 22.05 -7.52 -11.82
C LEU A 234 20.91 -8.53 -11.56
N PRO A 235 21.17 -9.64 -10.85
CA PRO A 235 20.15 -10.64 -10.53
C PRO A 235 18.96 -10.07 -9.75
N GLY A 236 19.22 -9.10 -8.86
CA GLY A 236 18.18 -8.39 -8.10
C GLY A 236 17.20 -7.65 -9.02
N LEU A 237 17.72 -6.85 -9.95
CA LEU A 237 16.89 -6.17 -10.93
C LEU A 237 16.18 -7.15 -11.86
N THR A 238 16.83 -8.24 -12.26
CA THR A 238 16.16 -9.28 -13.07
C THR A 238 14.93 -9.85 -12.37
N ARG A 239 15.04 -10.14 -11.06
CA ARG A 239 13.88 -10.59 -10.26
C ARG A 239 12.81 -9.50 -10.13
N ARG A 240 13.22 -8.24 -9.92
CA ARG A 240 12.31 -7.10 -9.83
C ARG A 240 11.50 -6.90 -11.09
N ARG A 241 12.15 -6.86 -12.25
CA ARG A 241 11.49 -6.73 -13.55
C ARG A 241 10.55 -7.89 -13.83
N ALA A 242 10.91 -9.11 -13.44
CA ALA A 242 10.02 -10.26 -13.58
C ALA A 242 8.75 -10.12 -12.70
N ALA A 243 8.90 -9.67 -11.46
CA ALA A 243 7.77 -9.45 -10.56
C ALA A 243 6.86 -8.29 -11.02
N GLU A 244 7.44 -7.21 -11.57
CA GLU A 244 6.68 -6.13 -12.20
C GLU A 244 5.91 -6.61 -13.43
N VAL A 245 6.49 -7.47 -14.28
CA VAL A 245 5.77 -8.09 -15.40
C VAL A 245 4.60 -8.95 -14.91
N VAL A 246 4.80 -9.72 -13.83
CA VAL A 246 3.73 -10.53 -13.23
C VAL A 246 2.61 -9.63 -12.72
N LEU A 247 2.93 -8.56 -11.98
CA LEU A 247 1.91 -7.60 -11.53
C LEU A 247 1.19 -6.98 -12.74
N PHE A 248 1.94 -6.46 -13.71
CA PHE A 248 1.40 -5.79 -14.90
C PHE A 248 0.43 -6.68 -15.68
N THR A 249 0.75 -7.96 -15.82
CA THR A 249 -0.09 -8.92 -16.58
C THR A 249 -1.21 -9.54 -15.75
N THR A 250 -1.24 -9.32 -14.44
CA THR A 250 -2.33 -9.77 -13.56
C THR A 250 -3.54 -8.86 -13.75
N PRO A 251 -4.72 -9.40 -14.15
CA PRO A 251 -5.93 -8.60 -14.29
C PRO A 251 -6.30 -7.89 -12.98
N ALA A 252 -6.68 -6.62 -13.09
CA ALA A 252 -7.28 -5.85 -12.00
C ALA A 252 -8.55 -5.16 -12.50
N ALA A 253 -9.55 -5.07 -11.62
CA ALA A 253 -10.77 -4.33 -11.91
C ALA A 253 -10.48 -2.81 -11.89
N GLY A 254 -11.18 -2.08 -12.76
CA GLY A 254 -11.08 -0.62 -12.86
C GLY A 254 -10.06 -0.12 -13.88
N VAL A 255 -10.02 1.20 -14.01
CA VAL A 255 -9.16 1.92 -14.94
C VAL A 255 -8.33 2.90 -14.11
N ALA A 256 -7.01 2.80 -14.22
CA ALA A 256 -6.08 3.76 -13.67
C ALA A 256 -5.70 4.80 -14.73
N LEU A 257 -5.25 4.43 -15.92
CA LEU A 257 -5.04 5.42 -17.00
C LEU A 257 -6.08 5.24 -18.11
N PRO A 258 -6.54 6.32 -18.79
CA PRO A 258 -6.25 7.72 -18.49
C PRO A 258 -6.86 8.17 -17.15
N MET A 259 -6.22 9.17 -16.53
CA MET A 259 -6.67 9.76 -15.26
C MET A 259 -8.11 10.27 -15.39
N PRO A 260 -9.08 9.74 -14.62
CA PRO A 260 -10.41 10.32 -14.54
C PRO A 260 -10.31 11.60 -13.70
N CYS A 261 -10.71 12.73 -14.31
CA CYS A 261 -10.88 14.00 -13.61
C CYS A 261 -12.26 14.07 -12.94
#